data_AF-A0A7V9PA31-F1
#
_entry.id   AF-A0A7V9PA31-F1
#
_cell.length_a   1.000
_cell.length_b   1.000
_cell.length_c   1.000
_cell.angle_alpha   90.00
_cell.angle_beta   90.00
_cell.angle_gamma   90.00
#
_symmetry.space_group_name_H-M   'P 1'
#
loop_
_entity.id
_entity.type
_entity.pdbx_description
1 polymer ?
#
loop_
_entity_poly.entity_id
_entity_poly.type
_entity_poly.pdbx_seq_one_letter_code
_entity_poly.pdbx_strand_id
1 'polypeptide(L)'
;MNSFYNSKAAWFGVLFVLLSGLSSAFGQTPKPFLQPIAVQKNGTAMPSATPPLVAKTGSSQPISSSGALSTRRTSIPILADVEIPGYSGVLVQDLNGNLILDSNSNYAFNPASNVKVATAYAIIKTFGPDYRFATSVWTDGQIDAASGTLDGNVYVSGRDPVFNYEHAVAVASELNRMGVRSVNGDLIVTGNFVMNYSQSSDRAGALLAATMDGAKRSVAASRAWQNYLVNSGKFSTTTNAFPGVSF
;
A
#
# COMPACT_ATOMS: atom_id res chain seq x y z
N MET A 1 10.86 23.23 72.67
CA MET A 1 11.12 24.50 71.97
C MET A 1 11.00 24.21 70.48
N ASN A 2 9.77 24.27 69.94
CA ASN A 2 9.22 25.38 69.13
C ASN A 2 10.10 25.68 67.91
N SER A 3 9.73 25.17 66.72
CA SER A 3 8.85 25.82 65.71
C SER A 3 9.67 26.80 64.87
N PHE A 4 9.72 26.75 63.52
CA PHE A 4 8.59 26.90 62.60
C PHE A 4 8.85 26.29 61.21
N TYR A 5 7.77 25.76 60.65
CA TYR A 5 7.38 25.66 59.23
C TYR A 5 8.11 26.58 58.24
N ASN A 6 8.44 26.08 57.02
CA ASN A 6 7.56 26.31 55.87
C ASN A 6 7.94 25.49 54.61
N SER A 7 6.90 24.99 53.96
CA SER A 7 6.78 24.44 52.60
C SER A 7 7.64 25.17 51.55
N LYS A 8 8.17 24.55 50.48
CA LYS A 8 7.47 23.77 49.44
C LYS A 8 8.45 22.79 48.76
N ALA A 9 8.08 21.51 48.72
CA ALA A 9 8.64 20.57 47.76
C ALA A 9 8.12 20.97 46.37
N ALA A 10 8.95 21.57 45.53
CA ALA A 10 8.64 21.80 44.14
C ALA A 10 8.72 20.44 43.41
N TRP A 11 7.57 19.79 43.31
CA TRP A 11 7.33 18.73 42.35
C TRP A 11 7.56 19.31 40.94
N PHE A 12 8.70 19.02 40.32
CA PHE A 12 8.81 19.15 38.87
C PHE A 12 8.08 17.96 38.25
N GLY A 13 6.76 18.11 38.14
CA GLY A 13 5.97 17.30 37.21
C GLY A 13 6.54 17.51 35.81
N VAL A 14 7.10 16.45 35.24
CA VAL A 14 7.40 16.40 33.82
C VAL A 14 6.07 16.57 33.10
N LEU A 15 5.82 17.76 32.56
CA LEU A 15 4.72 17.99 31.65
C LEU A 15 5.09 17.29 30.34
N PHE A 16 4.77 15.99 30.25
CA PHE A 16 4.51 15.38 28.97
C PHE A 16 3.35 16.17 28.37
N VAL A 17 3.65 17.08 27.44
CA VAL A 17 2.64 17.53 26.49
C VAL A 17 2.36 16.32 25.61
N LEU A 18 1.51 15.44 26.14
CA LEU A 18 0.70 14.56 25.34
C LEU A 18 -0.08 15.49 24.43
N LEU A 19 0.28 15.48 23.15
CA LEU A 19 -0.47 16.10 22.07
C LEU A 19 -1.78 15.32 21.87
N SER A 20 -2.62 15.23 22.90
CA SER A 20 -4.00 14.78 22.82
C SER A 20 -4.83 15.97 22.33
N GLY A 21 -4.87 16.13 21.00
CA GLY A 21 -5.56 17.27 20.41
C GLY A 21 -5.53 17.33 18.88
N LEU A 22 -5.59 16.18 18.19
CA LEU A 22 -6.02 16.10 16.80
C LEU A 22 -7.15 15.06 16.70
N SER A 23 -8.22 15.33 17.44
CA SER A 23 -9.48 14.59 17.34
C SER A 23 -10.43 15.34 16.42
N SER A 24 -10.13 15.35 15.13
CA SER A 24 -11.13 15.48 14.06
C SER A 24 -10.42 15.46 12.70
N ALA A 25 -10.82 14.51 11.85
CA ALA A 25 -10.40 14.28 10.46
C ALA A 25 -9.38 13.15 10.19
N PHE A 26 -9.33 12.11 11.03
CA PHE A 26 -9.23 10.75 10.46
C PHE A 26 -10.63 10.26 10.11
N GLY A 27 -11.29 10.98 9.20
CA GLY A 27 -12.18 10.27 8.29
C GLY A 27 -11.23 9.34 7.55
N GLN A 28 -11.27 8.03 7.87
CA GLN A 28 -10.84 7.06 6.88
C GLN A 28 -11.56 7.49 5.61
N THR A 29 -10.87 8.11 4.64
CA THR A 29 -11.32 7.94 3.27
C THR A 29 -11.48 6.44 3.16
N PRO A 30 -12.70 5.91 2.97
CA PRO A 30 -12.87 4.47 2.84
C PRO A 30 -11.83 4.06 1.81
N LYS A 31 -11.08 2.99 2.09
CA LYS A 31 -10.25 2.35 1.04
C LYS A 31 -11.10 2.41 -0.22
N PRO A 32 -10.61 2.96 -1.36
CA PRO A 32 -11.43 3.01 -2.55
C PRO A 32 -11.99 1.60 -2.71
N PHE A 33 -13.31 1.51 -2.67
CA PHE A 33 -13.98 0.22 -2.76
C PHE A 33 -13.45 -0.50 -3.99
N LEU A 34 -13.47 -1.84 -3.96
CA LEU A 34 -13.10 -2.64 -5.12
C LEU A 34 -13.65 -1.97 -6.38
N GLN A 35 -12.74 -1.58 -7.28
CA GLN A 35 -13.14 -0.92 -8.50
C GLN A 35 -14.02 -1.88 -9.29
N PRO A 36 -15.03 -1.37 -10.02
CA PRO A 36 -15.83 -2.22 -10.88
C PRO A 36 -14.93 -2.99 -11.85
N ILE A 37 -15.14 -4.30 -11.97
CA ILE A 37 -14.42 -5.11 -12.94
C ILE A 37 -15.03 -4.82 -14.32
N ALA A 38 -14.22 -4.30 -15.22
CA ALA A 38 -14.61 -4.05 -16.60
C ALA A 38 -14.50 -5.36 -17.41
N VAL A 39 -15.64 -5.93 -17.83
CA VAL A 39 -15.67 -7.13 -18.67
C VAL A 39 -15.63 -6.74 -20.15
N GLN A 40 -14.63 -7.23 -20.87
CA GLN A 40 -14.47 -7.02 -22.32
C GLN A 40 -14.72 -8.34 -23.07
N LYS A 41 -15.61 -8.34 -24.08
CA LYS A 41 -16.00 -9.54 -24.83
C LYS A 41 -15.14 -9.81 -26.08
N ASN A 42 -14.48 -8.78 -26.63
CA ASN A 42 -13.59 -8.89 -27.79
C ASN A 42 -12.23 -8.30 -27.40
N GLY A 43 -11.21 -9.15 -27.27
CA GLY A 43 -9.91 -8.77 -26.73
C GLY A 43 -9.21 -7.70 -27.58
N THR A 44 -9.03 -6.50 -27.03
CA THR A 44 -7.84 -5.72 -27.34
C THR A 44 -6.63 -6.48 -26.82
N ALA A 45 -5.54 -6.51 -27.60
CA ALA A 45 -4.35 -7.32 -27.31
C ALA A 45 -3.88 -7.22 -25.85
N MET A 46 -3.37 -8.35 -25.34
CA MET A 46 -2.66 -8.47 -24.08
C MET A 46 -1.71 -7.27 -23.89
N PRO A 47 -1.80 -6.49 -22.79
CA PRO A 47 -0.90 -5.37 -22.57
C PRO A 47 0.54 -5.87 -22.57
N SER A 48 1.32 -5.40 -23.56
CA SER A 48 2.74 -5.71 -23.65
C SER A 48 3.50 -5.04 -22.51
N ALA A 49 4.60 -5.69 -22.15
CA ALA A 49 5.34 -5.58 -20.91
C ALA A 49 5.63 -4.15 -20.42
N THR A 50 5.48 -3.98 -19.11
CA THR A 50 6.35 -3.23 -18.18
C THR A 50 6.93 -1.92 -18.72
N PRO A 51 6.49 -0.75 -18.22
CA PRO A 51 7.23 0.50 -18.43
C PRO A 51 8.71 0.27 -18.12
N PRO A 52 9.65 0.81 -18.92
CA PRO A 52 11.07 0.57 -18.71
C PRO A 52 11.42 0.89 -17.26
N LEU A 53 12.15 -0.03 -16.62
CA LEU A 53 12.70 0.16 -15.29
C LEU A 53 13.38 1.53 -15.25
N VAL A 54 12.89 2.42 -14.39
CA VAL A 54 13.62 3.64 -14.05
C VAL A 54 15.03 3.19 -13.69
N ALA A 55 16.04 3.78 -14.35
CA ALA A 55 17.44 3.46 -14.13
C ALA A 55 17.70 3.35 -12.62
N LYS A 56 18.52 2.38 -12.19
CA LYS A 56 18.94 2.26 -10.79
C LYS A 56 19.30 3.66 -10.30
N THR A 57 18.48 4.23 -9.42
CA THR A 57 18.91 5.35 -8.58
C THR A 57 19.93 4.76 -7.63
N GLY A 58 21.13 4.57 -8.16
CA GLY A 58 22.26 4.01 -7.45
C GLY A 58 22.45 4.79 -6.17
N SER A 59 22.65 4.06 -5.10
CA SER A 59 23.32 4.55 -3.90
C SER A 59 24.43 5.50 -4.32
N SER A 60 24.26 6.79 -4.03
CA SER A 60 25.34 7.76 -4.14
C SER A 60 26.49 7.22 -3.29
N GLN A 61 27.64 6.99 -3.90
CA GLN A 61 28.87 6.68 -3.15
C GLN A 61 29.10 7.82 -2.14
N PRO A 62 29.42 7.50 -0.87
CA PRO A 62 29.73 8.53 0.11
C PRO A 62 30.94 9.32 -0.39
N ILE A 63 30.77 10.63 -0.58
CA ILE A 63 31.88 11.54 -0.86
C ILE A 63 32.61 11.74 0.46
N SER A 64 33.90 11.42 0.51
CA SER A 64 34.75 11.71 1.66
C SER A 64 34.79 13.22 1.89
N SER A 65 34.24 13.68 3.01
CA SER A 65 34.35 15.07 3.44
C SER A 65 35.77 15.33 3.97
N SER A 66 36.56 16.11 3.23
CA SER A 66 37.71 16.80 3.81
C SER A 66 37.20 17.78 4.86
N GLY A 67 37.72 17.68 6.09
CA GLY A 67 37.21 18.41 7.25
C GLY A 67 36.97 19.89 7.00
N ALA A 68 35.76 20.35 7.35
CA ALA A 68 35.43 21.74 7.52
C ALA A 68 34.42 21.86 8.67
N LEU A 69 34.58 22.93 9.44
CA LEU A 69 33.84 23.32 10.65
C LEU A 69 32.34 23.02 10.54
N SER A 70 31.72 22.56 11.64
CA SER A 70 30.27 22.46 11.81
C SER A 70 29.62 23.78 11.37
N THR A 71 29.07 23.80 10.15
CA THR A 71 28.57 25.03 9.53
C THR A 71 27.14 25.20 9.96
N ARG A 72 26.95 25.80 11.15
CA ARG A 72 25.62 26.12 11.65
C ARG A 72 25.23 27.53 11.23
N ARG A 73 24.05 27.67 10.62
CA ARG A 73 23.46 28.97 10.25
C ARG A 73 22.01 29.01 10.73
N THR A 74 21.59 30.10 11.36
CA THR A 74 20.19 30.28 11.78
C THR A 74 19.80 31.75 11.72
N SER A 75 18.53 32.01 11.42
CA SER A 75 17.91 33.34 11.51
C SER A 75 17.26 33.59 12.86
N ILE A 76 17.20 32.59 13.76
CA ILE A 76 16.59 32.70 15.08
C ILE A 76 17.70 32.63 16.16
N PRO A 77 17.97 33.72 16.90
CA PRO A 77 19.06 33.76 17.87
C PRO A 77 19.06 32.64 18.91
N ILE A 78 17.89 32.24 19.44
CA ILE A 78 17.80 31.18 20.45
C ILE A 78 18.25 29.80 19.94
N LEU A 79 18.24 29.57 18.62
CA LEU A 79 18.66 28.31 18.02
C LEU A 79 20.18 28.25 17.78
N ALA A 80 20.90 29.37 17.92
CA ALA A 80 22.35 29.41 17.73
C ALA A 80 23.05 28.49 18.75
N ASP A 81 22.59 28.50 19.99
CA ASP A 81 23.22 27.82 21.13
C ASP A 81 22.68 26.40 21.40
N VAL A 82 21.65 25.95 20.66
CA VAL A 82 21.03 24.63 20.90
C VAL A 82 21.95 23.51 20.42
N GLU A 83 22.52 22.72 21.31
CA GLU A 83 23.36 21.60 20.89
C GLU A 83 22.53 20.55 20.12
N ILE A 84 22.99 20.19 18.92
CA ILE A 84 22.40 19.09 18.14
C ILE A 84 23.31 17.88 18.36
N PRO A 85 22.87 16.87 19.13
CA PRO A 85 23.75 15.78 19.51
C PRO A 85 24.05 14.85 18.33
N GLY A 86 25.24 14.24 18.38
CA GLY A 86 25.65 13.14 17.50
C GLY A 86 25.86 13.53 16.03
N TYR A 87 25.86 12.51 15.17
CA TYR A 87 25.95 12.68 13.70
C TYR A 87 24.57 12.97 13.12
N SER A 88 24.20 14.25 13.13
CA SER A 88 22.89 14.73 12.73
C SER A 88 23.00 15.84 11.68
N GLY A 89 22.10 15.82 10.71
CA GLY A 89 21.89 16.89 9.74
C GLY A 89 20.47 17.46 9.89
N VAL A 90 20.36 18.77 9.98
CA VAL A 90 19.09 19.48 10.16
C VAL A 90 19.02 20.65 9.19
N LEU A 91 17.94 20.70 8.41
CA LEU A 91 17.58 21.83 7.57
C LEU A 91 16.13 22.20 7.85
N VAL A 92 15.90 23.46 8.20
CA VAL A 92 14.57 24.02 8.44
C VAL A 92 14.44 25.28 7.58
N GLN A 93 13.40 25.30 6.76
CA GLN A 93 13.02 26.45 5.93
C GLN A 93 11.53 26.73 6.11
N ASP A 94 11.13 27.99 5.89
CA ASP A 94 9.71 28.30 5.74
C ASP A 94 9.18 27.84 4.36
N LEU A 95 7.87 27.99 4.12
CA LEU A 95 7.25 27.60 2.85
C LEU A 95 7.72 28.44 1.64
N ASN A 96 8.33 29.61 1.89
CA ASN A 96 8.92 30.47 0.86
C ASN A 96 10.39 30.11 0.57
N GLY A 97 10.96 29.16 1.31
CA GLY A 97 12.36 28.73 1.20
C GLY A 97 13.35 29.54 2.04
N ASN A 98 12.88 30.46 2.89
CA ASN A 98 13.76 31.24 3.76
C ASN A 98 14.38 30.34 4.83
N LEU A 99 15.69 30.47 5.02
CA LEU A 99 16.45 29.65 5.97
C LEU A 99 16.11 30.00 7.42
N ILE A 100 15.71 28.99 8.20
CA ILE A 100 15.49 29.09 9.64
C ILE A 100 16.67 28.48 10.41
N LEU A 101 17.08 27.26 10.05
CA LEU A 101 18.21 26.54 10.65
C LEU A 101 18.85 25.63 9.61
N ASP A 102 20.17 25.68 9.51
CA ASP A 102 20.99 24.76 8.74
C ASP A 102 22.14 24.30 9.63
N SER A 103 22.26 23.00 9.82
CA SER A 103 23.36 22.35 10.52
C SER A 103 23.67 21.07 9.79
N ASN A 104 24.85 20.95 9.19
CA ASN A 104 25.34 19.73 8.55
C ASN A 104 24.41 19.18 7.44
N SER A 105 23.56 20.03 6.85
CA SER A 105 22.52 19.59 5.89
C SER A 105 23.08 19.07 4.56
N ASN A 106 24.31 19.42 4.23
CA ASN A 106 25.01 19.02 3.01
C ASN A 106 25.69 17.63 3.11
N TYR A 107 25.68 16.98 4.28
CA TYR A 107 26.18 15.62 4.42
C TYR A 107 25.16 14.57 3.96
N ALA A 108 25.68 13.41 3.53
CA ALA A 108 24.83 12.27 3.21
C ALA A 108 24.44 11.51 4.48
N PHE A 109 23.15 11.18 4.58
CA PHE A 109 22.57 10.38 5.66
C PHE A 109 21.75 9.23 5.08
N ASN A 110 21.58 8.16 5.85
CA ASN A 110 20.58 7.15 5.52
C ASN A 110 19.17 7.77 5.74
N PRO A 111 18.37 7.95 4.68
CA PRO A 111 17.06 8.59 4.82
C PRO A 111 16.05 7.69 5.54
N ALA A 112 16.34 6.39 5.71
CA ALA A 112 15.40 5.39 6.21
C ALA A 112 14.04 5.52 5.48
N SER A 113 12.93 5.57 6.23
CA SER A 113 11.60 5.70 5.63
C SER A 113 11.33 7.04 4.94
N ASN A 114 12.17 8.08 5.11
CA ASN A 114 12.00 9.35 4.40
C ASN A 114 12.23 9.20 2.88
N VAL A 115 12.88 8.12 2.43
CA VAL A 115 12.99 7.78 1.01
C VAL A 115 11.60 7.67 0.32
N LYS A 116 10.55 7.32 1.09
CA LYS A 116 9.19 7.20 0.58
C LYS A 116 8.64 8.52 0.03
N VAL A 117 9.14 9.68 0.49
CA VAL A 117 8.74 11.00 -0.05
C VAL A 117 9.18 11.12 -1.51
N ALA A 118 10.45 10.80 -1.80
CA ALA A 118 10.97 10.83 -3.17
C ALA A 118 10.28 9.78 -4.06
N THR A 119 10.05 8.56 -3.53
CA THR A 119 9.31 7.52 -4.25
C THR A 119 7.87 7.94 -4.57
N ALA A 120 7.15 8.55 -3.62
CA ALA A 120 5.79 9.03 -3.83
C ALA A 120 5.73 10.14 -4.89
N TYR A 121 6.66 11.10 -4.84
CA TYR A 121 6.79 12.13 -5.87
C TYR A 121 7.03 11.52 -7.25
N ALA A 122 7.96 10.56 -7.37
CA ALA A 122 8.25 9.90 -8.64
C ALA A 122 7.01 9.17 -9.19
N ILE A 123 6.26 8.46 -8.35
CA ILE A 123 5.03 7.76 -8.74
C ILE A 123 3.96 8.76 -9.21
N ILE A 124 3.66 9.79 -8.42
CA ILE A 124 2.63 10.78 -8.77
C ILE A 124 3.02 11.54 -10.05
N LYS A 125 4.28 11.91 -10.21
CA LYS A 125 4.77 12.59 -11.42
C LYS A 125 4.69 11.71 -12.66
N THR A 126 4.96 10.42 -12.52
CA THR A 126 5.00 9.48 -13.66
C THR A 126 3.60 9.05 -14.09
N PHE A 127 2.75 8.73 -13.11
CA PHE A 127 1.46 8.09 -13.36
C PHE A 127 0.25 9.01 -13.17
N GLY A 128 0.44 10.13 -12.46
CA GLY A 128 -0.65 10.96 -11.97
C GLY A 128 -1.24 10.44 -10.65
N PRO A 129 -1.97 11.29 -9.90
CA PRO A 129 -2.57 10.91 -8.61
C PRO A 129 -3.72 9.90 -8.75
N ASP A 130 -4.34 9.81 -9.94
CA ASP A 130 -5.51 8.97 -10.19
C ASP A 130 -5.17 7.60 -10.78
N TYR A 131 -3.89 7.28 -10.95
CA TYR A 131 -3.46 5.99 -11.51
C TYR A 131 -3.91 4.82 -10.65
N ARG A 132 -4.22 3.70 -11.30
CA ARG A 132 -4.61 2.45 -10.68
C ARG A 132 -3.85 1.31 -11.35
N PHE A 133 -3.28 0.42 -10.54
CA PHE A 133 -2.63 -0.77 -11.06
C PHE A 133 -3.70 -1.74 -11.56
N ALA A 134 -3.61 -2.14 -12.84
CA ALA A 134 -4.54 -3.09 -13.41
C ALA A 134 -4.14 -4.53 -13.06
N THR A 135 -5.13 -5.34 -12.73
CA THR A 135 -5.06 -6.81 -12.77
C THR A 135 -6.08 -7.29 -13.80
N SER A 136 -5.61 -8.01 -14.81
CA SER A 136 -6.42 -8.50 -15.93
C SER A 136 -6.62 -10.00 -15.81
N VAL A 137 -7.83 -10.46 -16.12
CA VAL A 137 -8.21 -11.89 -16.12
C VAL A 137 -8.69 -12.24 -17.53
N TRP A 138 -8.14 -13.30 -18.10
CA TRP A 138 -8.40 -13.76 -19.47
C TRP A 138 -8.74 -15.24 -19.47
N THR A 139 -9.33 -15.71 -20.57
CA THR A 139 -9.46 -17.13 -20.86
C THR A 139 -9.29 -17.38 -22.36
N ASP A 140 -8.78 -18.55 -22.70
CA ASP A 140 -8.71 -19.11 -24.06
C ASP A 140 -9.88 -20.06 -24.36
N GLY A 141 -10.75 -20.29 -23.37
CA GLY A 141 -11.84 -21.26 -23.41
C GLY A 141 -13.20 -20.71 -23.81
N GLN A 142 -14.19 -21.60 -23.82
CA GLN A 142 -15.60 -21.27 -24.03
C GLN A 142 -16.44 -21.72 -22.83
N ILE A 143 -17.50 -20.96 -22.54
CA ILE A 143 -18.42 -21.28 -21.44
C ILE A 143 -19.54 -22.16 -21.99
N ASP A 144 -19.67 -23.38 -21.47
CA ASP A 144 -20.89 -24.17 -21.63
C ASP A 144 -21.98 -23.57 -20.74
N ALA A 145 -22.98 -22.94 -21.35
CA ALA A 145 -24.09 -22.32 -20.65
C ALA A 145 -25.00 -23.30 -19.90
N ALA A 146 -25.01 -24.59 -20.28
CA ALA A 146 -25.84 -25.60 -19.64
C ALA A 146 -25.22 -26.08 -18.32
N SER A 147 -23.91 -26.36 -18.31
CA SER A 147 -23.19 -26.80 -17.11
C SER A 147 -22.60 -25.65 -16.28
N GLY A 148 -22.38 -24.49 -16.88
CA GLY A 148 -21.60 -23.40 -16.29
C GLY A 148 -20.10 -23.66 -16.26
N THR A 149 -19.61 -24.65 -17.01
CA THR A 149 -18.18 -24.97 -17.09
C THR A 149 -17.50 -24.11 -18.14
N LEU A 150 -16.36 -23.52 -17.80
CA LEU A 150 -15.44 -22.92 -18.75
C LEU A 150 -14.44 -23.99 -19.21
N ASP A 151 -14.54 -24.42 -20.47
CA ASP A 151 -13.59 -25.36 -21.08
C ASP A 151 -12.38 -24.60 -21.65
N GLY A 152 -11.34 -24.47 -20.83
CA GLY A 152 -10.11 -23.74 -21.12
C GLY A 152 -9.44 -23.23 -19.85
N ASN A 153 -8.33 -22.52 -20.02
CA ASN A 153 -7.54 -21.97 -18.93
C ASN A 153 -8.01 -20.57 -18.54
N VAL A 154 -7.68 -20.17 -17.31
CA VAL A 154 -7.83 -18.78 -16.82
C VAL A 154 -6.45 -18.19 -16.59
N TYR A 155 -6.18 -17.05 -17.22
CA TYR A 155 -4.92 -16.33 -17.09
C TYR A 155 -5.10 -15.07 -16.26
N VAL A 156 -4.23 -14.85 -15.28
CA VAL A 156 -4.22 -13.64 -14.45
C VAL A 156 -2.88 -12.92 -14.60
N SER A 157 -2.95 -11.66 -14.99
CA SER A 157 -1.78 -10.82 -15.22
C SER A 157 -1.94 -9.48 -14.53
N GLY A 158 -0.89 -9.01 -13.86
CA GLY A 158 -0.89 -7.72 -13.19
C GLY A 158 0.23 -7.64 -12.17
N ARG A 159 0.46 -6.41 -11.70
CA ARG A 159 1.43 -6.12 -10.63
C ARG A 159 0.81 -5.19 -9.59
N ASP A 160 -0.48 -5.36 -9.33
CA ASP A 160 -1.17 -4.63 -8.29
C ASP A 160 -0.56 -4.97 -6.92
N PRO A 161 0.12 -4.03 -6.25
CA PRO A 161 0.82 -4.30 -4.99
C PRO A 161 -0.14 -4.57 -3.83
N VAL A 162 -1.46 -4.37 -4.01
CA VAL A 162 -2.48 -4.54 -2.98
C VAL A 162 -3.57 -5.55 -3.37
N PHE A 163 -3.31 -6.43 -4.36
CA PHE A 163 -4.22 -7.52 -4.68
C PHE A 163 -4.32 -8.52 -3.52
N ASN A 164 -5.53 -8.69 -2.98
CA ASN A 164 -5.81 -9.39 -1.71
C ASN A 164 -7.03 -10.32 -1.83
N TYR A 165 -7.40 -10.98 -0.74
CA TYR A 165 -8.53 -11.92 -0.71
C TYR A 165 -9.83 -11.38 -1.29
N GLU A 166 -10.23 -10.15 -0.93
CA GLU A 166 -11.44 -9.52 -1.43
C GLU A 166 -11.43 -9.34 -2.96
N HIS A 167 -10.26 -9.10 -3.56
CA HIS A 167 -10.09 -8.99 -5.00
C HIS A 167 -10.27 -10.36 -5.68
N ALA A 168 -9.66 -11.41 -5.12
CA ALA A 168 -9.82 -12.77 -5.62
C ALA A 168 -11.28 -13.26 -5.56
N VAL A 169 -12.00 -12.97 -4.47
CA VAL A 169 -13.43 -13.31 -4.37
C VAL A 169 -14.27 -12.47 -5.33
N ALA A 170 -13.91 -11.20 -5.58
CA ALA A 170 -14.57 -10.38 -6.58
C ALA A 170 -14.37 -10.92 -8.01
N VAL A 171 -13.18 -11.44 -8.34
CA VAL A 171 -12.95 -12.14 -9.61
C VAL A 171 -13.87 -13.36 -9.73
N ALA A 172 -13.94 -14.22 -8.71
CA ALA A 172 -14.85 -15.36 -8.70
C ALA A 172 -16.33 -14.94 -8.83
N SER A 173 -16.72 -13.83 -8.17
CA SER A 173 -18.06 -13.27 -8.27
C SER A 173 -18.39 -12.79 -9.67
N GLU A 174 -17.44 -12.16 -10.36
CA GLU A 174 -17.66 -11.68 -11.73
C GLU A 174 -17.73 -12.85 -12.71
N LEU A 175 -16.87 -13.87 -12.55
CA LEU A 175 -16.98 -15.13 -13.30
C LEU A 175 -18.35 -15.81 -13.07
N ASN A 176 -18.84 -15.83 -11.83
CA ASN A 176 -20.18 -16.35 -11.55
C ASN A 176 -21.29 -15.54 -12.23
N ARG A 177 -21.15 -14.22 -12.29
CA ARG A 177 -22.08 -13.32 -13.00
C ARG A 177 -22.08 -13.56 -14.51
N MET A 178 -20.94 -14.01 -15.05
CA MET A 178 -20.78 -14.45 -16.44
C MET A 178 -21.28 -15.87 -16.71
N GLY A 179 -21.76 -16.60 -15.69
CA GLY A 179 -22.28 -17.97 -15.82
C GLY A 179 -21.27 -19.06 -15.48
N VAL A 180 -19.99 -18.71 -15.24
CA VAL A 180 -18.95 -19.69 -14.90
C VAL A 180 -19.14 -20.18 -13.45
N ARG A 181 -19.07 -21.49 -13.24
CA ARG A 181 -19.14 -22.17 -11.94
C ARG A 181 -17.93 -23.06 -11.70
N SER A 182 -17.42 -23.64 -12.77
CA SER A 182 -16.22 -24.48 -12.80
C SER A 182 -15.36 -24.10 -14.01
N VAL A 183 -14.06 -24.37 -13.89
CA VAL A 183 -13.10 -24.26 -14.98
C VAL A 183 -12.54 -25.66 -15.21
N ASN A 184 -12.62 -26.14 -16.44
CA ASN A 184 -11.97 -27.37 -16.89
C ASN A 184 -10.64 -26.98 -17.57
N GLY A 185 -9.65 -26.66 -16.74
CA GLY A 185 -8.35 -26.15 -17.16
C GLY A 185 -7.58 -25.52 -16.01
N ASP A 186 -6.44 -24.92 -16.32
CA ASP A 186 -5.51 -24.39 -15.31
C ASP A 186 -5.77 -22.92 -14.98
N LEU A 187 -5.44 -22.54 -13.74
CA LEU A 187 -5.24 -21.14 -13.36
C LEU A 187 -3.77 -20.76 -13.52
N ILE A 188 -3.48 -19.87 -14.47
CA ILE A 188 -2.13 -19.47 -14.85
C ILE A 188 -1.91 -18.01 -14.45
N VAL A 189 -0.87 -17.73 -13.67
CA VAL A 189 -0.51 -16.36 -13.25
C VAL A 189 0.80 -15.91 -13.88
N THR A 190 0.97 -14.61 -14.12
CA THR A 190 2.27 -14.09 -14.56
C THR A 190 3.34 -14.21 -13.46
N GLY A 191 4.60 -14.40 -13.84
CA GLY A 191 5.70 -14.64 -12.88
C GLY A 191 5.99 -13.49 -11.90
N ASN A 192 5.36 -12.33 -12.09
CA ASN A 192 5.44 -11.16 -11.21
C ASN A 192 4.12 -10.86 -10.49
N PHE A 193 3.14 -11.77 -10.57
CA PHE A 193 1.88 -11.66 -9.85
C PHE A 193 2.12 -11.81 -8.35
N VAL A 194 1.50 -10.93 -7.58
CA VAL A 194 1.59 -10.92 -6.12
C VAL A 194 0.18 -10.89 -5.54
N MET A 195 -0.02 -11.61 -4.44
CA MET A 195 -1.28 -11.62 -3.71
C MET A 195 -0.99 -11.69 -2.21
N ASN A 196 -1.72 -10.91 -1.40
CA ASN A 196 -1.55 -10.84 0.05
C ASN A 196 -0.08 -10.67 0.46
N TYR A 197 0.63 -9.76 -0.21
CA TYR A 197 2.03 -9.44 0.01
C TYR A 197 3.02 -10.61 -0.21
N SER A 198 2.57 -11.72 -0.80
CA SER A 198 3.47 -12.80 -1.21
C SER A 198 4.23 -12.42 -2.48
N GLN A 199 5.56 -12.47 -2.40
CA GLN A 199 6.46 -12.18 -3.54
C GLN A 199 6.71 -13.40 -4.42
N SER A 200 6.19 -14.58 -4.06
CA SER A 200 6.28 -15.80 -4.85
C SER A 200 5.02 -15.94 -5.70
N SER A 201 5.18 -15.92 -7.03
CA SER A 201 4.08 -16.11 -7.98
C SER A 201 3.38 -17.45 -7.78
N ASP A 202 4.12 -18.50 -7.46
CA ASP A 202 3.55 -19.85 -7.25
C ASP A 202 2.66 -19.87 -6.02
N ARG A 203 3.13 -19.28 -4.91
CA ARG A 203 2.32 -19.15 -3.68
C ARG A 203 1.13 -18.22 -3.90
N ALA A 204 1.31 -17.13 -4.64
CA ALA A 204 0.24 -16.20 -4.97
C ALA A 204 -0.83 -16.86 -5.85
N GLY A 205 -0.44 -17.64 -6.86
CA GLY A 205 -1.33 -18.40 -7.74
C GLY A 205 -2.11 -19.49 -6.99
N ALA A 206 -1.43 -20.28 -6.15
CA ALA A 206 -2.09 -21.26 -5.29
C ALA A 206 -3.09 -20.62 -4.32
N LEU A 207 -2.73 -19.47 -3.74
CA LEU A 207 -3.62 -18.71 -2.86
C LEU A 207 -4.82 -18.13 -3.61
N LEU A 208 -4.62 -17.67 -4.84
CA LEU A 208 -5.68 -17.17 -5.71
C LEU A 208 -6.68 -18.30 -6.03
N ALA A 209 -6.20 -19.45 -6.50
CA ALA A 209 -7.04 -20.63 -6.79
C ALA A 209 -7.86 -21.04 -5.55
N ALA A 210 -7.21 -21.20 -4.39
CA ALA A 210 -7.89 -21.58 -3.16
C ALA A 210 -8.89 -20.52 -2.67
N THR A 211 -8.64 -19.23 -2.94
CA THR A 211 -9.57 -18.15 -2.55
C THR A 211 -10.76 -18.06 -3.49
N MET A 212 -10.57 -18.31 -4.78
CA MET A 212 -11.64 -18.31 -5.78
C MET A 212 -12.58 -19.50 -5.60
N ASP A 213 -12.07 -20.66 -5.20
CA ASP A 213 -12.87 -21.84 -4.89
C ASP A 213 -13.59 -21.69 -3.54
N GLY A 214 -14.93 -21.65 -3.59
CA GLY A 214 -15.77 -21.46 -2.41
C GLY A 214 -15.63 -22.56 -1.35
N ALA A 215 -15.27 -23.79 -1.75
CA ALA A 215 -15.09 -24.91 -0.84
C ALA A 215 -13.68 -24.96 -0.22
N LYS A 216 -12.67 -24.44 -0.92
CA LYS A 216 -11.27 -24.39 -0.44
C LYS A 216 -10.91 -23.07 0.26
N ARG A 217 -11.79 -22.07 0.23
CA ARG A 217 -11.56 -20.73 0.75
C ARG A 217 -11.27 -20.73 2.25
N SER A 218 -10.17 -20.06 2.64
CA SER A 218 -9.81 -19.89 4.04
C SER A 218 -10.79 -19.00 4.81
N VAL A 219 -10.89 -19.19 6.13
CA VAL A 219 -11.70 -18.34 7.02
C VAL A 219 -11.28 -16.87 6.93
N ALA A 220 -9.99 -16.59 6.80
CA ALA A 220 -9.48 -15.22 6.64
C ALA A 220 -10.00 -14.56 5.35
N ALA A 221 -10.00 -15.31 4.25
CA ALA A 221 -10.53 -14.83 2.97
C ALA A 221 -12.06 -14.60 3.02
N SER A 222 -12.80 -15.53 3.63
CA SER A 222 -14.25 -15.38 3.83
C SER A 222 -14.59 -14.16 4.69
N ARG A 223 -13.83 -13.91 5.77
CA ARG A 223 -13.98 -12.71 6.60
C ARG A 223 -13.63 -11.43 5.84
N ALA A 224 -12.56 -11.44 5.05
CA ALA A 224 -12.18 -10.29 4.23
C ALA A 224 -13.31 -9.90 3.25
N TRP A 225 -13.91 -10.89 2.59
CA TRP A 225 -15.06 -10.67 1.71
C TRP A 225 -16.30 -10.15 2.46
N GLN A 226 -16.65 -10.74 3.60
CA GLN A 226 -17.76 -10.26 4.43
C GLN A 226 -17.56 -8.81 4.88
N ASN A 227 -16.35 -8.48 5.37
CA ASN A 227 -15.98 -7.12 5.74
C ASN A 227 -16.11 -6.16 4.55
N TYR A 228 -15.70 -6.58 3.35
CA TYR A 228 -15.91 -5.79 2.14
C TYR A 228 -17.40 -5.55 1.86
N LEU A 229 -18.25 -6.58 1.91
CA LEU A 229 -19.68 -6.43 1.66
C LEU A 229 -20.34 -5.48 2.66
N VAL A 230 -20.02 -5.61 3.94
CA VAL A 230 -20.52 -4.72 5.01
C VAL A 230 -20.05 -3.29 4.78
N ASN A 231 -18.75 -3.09 4.59
CA ASN A 231 -18.17 -1.75 4.45
C ASN A 231 -18.62 -1.05 3.16
N SER A 232 -18.92 -1.80 2.09
CA SER A 232 -19.38 -1.26 0.81
C SER A 232 -20.90 -1.09 0.72
N GLY A 233 -21.66 -1.47 1.75
CA GLY A 233 -23.13 -1.47 1.71
C GLY A 233 -23.72 -2.49 0.73
N LYS A 234 -22.91 -3.40 0.19
CA LYS A 234 -23.34 -4.48 -0.73
C LYS A 234 -23.82 -5.74 0.01
N PHE A 235 -23.95 -5.67 1.33
CA PHE A 235 -24.46 -6.78 2.13
C PHE A 235 -25.95 -6.98 1.86
N SER A 236 -26.31 -8.05 1.16
CA SER A 236 -27.70 -8.46 0.93
C SER A 236 -28.04 -9.67 1.79
N THR A 237 -29.20 -9.63 2.45
CA THR A 237 -29.73 -10.72 3.29
C THR A 237 -30.35 -11.87 2.48
N THR A 238 -30.42 -11.78 1.14
CA THR A 238 -31.25 -12.66 0.30
C THR A 238 -30.50 -13.64 -0.61
N THR A 239 -29.16 -13.68 -0.62
CA THR A 239 -28.41 -14.69 -1.40
C THR A 239 -27.24 -15.25 -0.61
N ASN A 240 -27.44 -16.44 -0.04
CA ASN A 240 -26.46 -17.20 0.75
C ASN A 240 -25.37 -17.89 -0.08
N ALA A 241 -25.35 -17.71 -1.40
CA ALA A 241 -24.32 -18.29 -2.24
C ALA A 241 -23.09 -17.38 -2.23
N PHE A 242 -22.07 -17.76 -1.45
CA PHE A 242 -20.76 -17.14 -1.58
C PHE A 242 -20.23 -17.38 -2.99
N PRO A 243 -19.67 -16.35 -3.66
CA PRO A 243 -19.03 -16.54 -4.95
C PRO A 243 -18.02 -17.68 -4.90
N GLY A 244 -17.91 -18.44 -5.98
CA GLY A 244 -17.06 -19.62 -6.04
C GLY A 244 -16.86 -20.11 -7.45
N VAL A 245 -15.60 -20.34 -7.83
CA VAL A 245 -15.25 -21.04 -9.08
C VAL A 245 -14.26 -22.15 -8.73
N SER A 246 -14.64 -23.39 -9.02
CA SER A 246 -13.74 -24.53 -8.86
C SER A 246 -12.86 -24.70 -10.09
N PHE A 247 -11.63 -25.15 -9.85
CA PHE A 247 -10.68 -25.64 -10.84
C PHE A 247 -10.42 -27.11 -10.50
#